data_AF-A0A381UQG6-F1
#
_entry.id   AF-A0A381UQG6-F1
#
_cell.length_a   1.000
_cell.length_b   1.000
_cell.length_c   1.000
_cell.angle_alpha   90.00
_cell.angle_beta   90.00
_cell.angle_gamma   90.00
#
_symmetry.space_group_name_H-M   'P 1'
#
loop_
_entity.id
_entity.type
_entity.pdbx_description
1 polymer ?
#
loop_
_entity_poly.entity_id
_entity_poly.type
_entity_poly.pdbx_seq_one_letter_code
_entity_poly.pdbx_strand_id
1 'polypeptide(L)'
;MLLIVAYLGQSSTIASMEKYRFAELRAQYVAEAGLNREAADYLPYLDADTTVLVGKQGMEFGEDQDGNPLGVYKNISCYTQLMDGSTRKEFVAKSTGEVNYASTVGSTVTVQKTVFMSMVPSGFEEFMYFTNDEEPFGPNPSSFVSFGDGDELEGRVHTNSPTVTFSEWGCPEFTGSFTVTEPISYDGDTSCLEEMEDEDGVSIIDTVESIIFPPDNSIGILKANATRVFTADDMITFSPSQKDTLIMTEIEFDESGGFWATQWWYLVPPVVEDAGTSIGFYYDSIEVADPFSPIEPYSLGLVLADGTDAYDPVENYDNAVWLYVSTNDINGNDNTTAMSTFESNDVVSIESEEDPDKKVDFTILNSNQVSSFLWRLQV
;
A
#
# COMPACT_ATOMS: atom_id res chain seq x y z
N MET A 1 79.63 6.70 54.71
CA MET A 1 79.06 6.54 53.35
C MET A 1 77.67 5.98 53.52
N LEU A 2 76.65 6.82 53.34
CA LEU A 2 75.25 6.47 53.51
C LEU A 2 74.66 6.33 52.10
N LEU A 3 74.48 5.09 51.64
CA LEU A 3 73.77 4.79 50.40
C LEU A 3 72.30 4.59 50.75
N ILE A 4 71.50 5.61 50.48
CA ILE A 4 70.04 5.51 50.52
C ILE A 4 69.63 4.84 49.20
N VAL A 5 69.23 3.57 49.28
CA VAL A 5 68.59 2.87 48.16
C VAL A 5 67.12 3.27 48.16
N ALA A 6 66.78 4.29 47.38
CA ALA A 6 65.41 4.59 46.99
C ALA A 6 65.13 3.88 45.66
N TYR A 7 64.66 2.64 45.74
CA TYR A 7 64.07 1.94 44.58
C TYR A 7 62.75 1.30 44.98
N LEU A 8 61.82 2.15 45.43
CA LEU A 8 60.43 1.82 45.72
C LEU A 8 59.61 3.06 45.36
N GLY A 9 59.11 3.11 44.13
CA GLY A 9 58.29 4.24 43.67
C GLY A 9 57.88 4.23 42.20
N GLN A 10 58.52 3.44 41.33
CA GLN A 10 58.15 3.36 39.90
C GLN A 10 58.00 1.93 39.34
N SER A 11 57.97 0.89 40.19
CA SER A 11 57.74 -0.50 39.76
C SER A 11 56.27 -0.94 39.85
N SER A 12 55.33 -0.01 39.72
CA SER A 12 54.08 -0.24 38.98
C SER A 12 54.45 -0.54 37.52
N THR A 13 54.98 -1.74 37.33
CA THR A 13 55.73 -2.22 36.16
C THR A 13 54.86 -2.30 34.91
N ILE A 14 55.45 -2.09 33.72
CA ILE A 14 54.83 -2.32 32.40
C ILE A 14 54.08 -3.66 32.39
N ALA A 15 54.70 -4.72 32.91
CA ALA A 15 54.09 -6.05 33.02
C ALA A 15 52.81 -6.11 33.89
N SER A 16 52.70 -5.27 34.93
CA SER A 16 51.49 -5.21 35.77
C SER A 16 50.35 -4.48 35.04
N MET A 17 50.68 -3.42 34.29
CA MET A 17 49.71 -2.72 33.44
C MET A 17 49.26 -3.57 32.25
N GLU A 18 50.15 -4.34 31.63
CA GLU A 18 49.83 -5.28 30.56
C GLU A 18 48.86 -6.37 31.03
N LYS A 19 49.10 -6.96 32.20
CA LYS A 19 48.20 -7.95 32.80
C LYS A 19 46.81 -7.37 33.07
N TYR A 20 46.73 -6.15 33.59
CA TYR A 20 45.47 -5.47 33.82
C TYR A 20 44.72 -5.20 32.51
N ARG A 21 45.40 -4.66 31.48
CA ARG A 21 44.79 -4.40 30.16
C ARG A 21 44.30 -5.67 29.49
N PHE A 22 45.05 -6.77 29.60
CA PHE A 22 44.62 -8.06 29.07
C PHE A 22 43.38 -8.59 29.81
N ALA A 23 43.35 -8.49 31.14
CA ALA A 23 42.18 -8.86 31.93
C ALA A 23 40.96 -7.99 31.61
N GLU A 24 41.16 -6.71 31.34
CA GLU A 24 40.08 -5.78 30.94
C GLU A 24 39.49 -6.14 29.58
N LEU A 25 40.33 -6.42 28.58
CA LEU A 25 39.88 -6.86 27.25
C LEU A 25 39.15 -8.21 27.33
N ARG A 26 39.66 -9.15 28.15
CA ARG A 26 39.02 -10.45 28.38
C ARG A 26 37.67 -10.28 29.08
N ALA A 27 37.57 -9.38 30.06
CA ALA A 27 36.32 -9.09 30.74
C ALA A 27 35.30 -8.45 29.78
N GLN A 28 35.74 -7.56 28.88
CA GLN A 28 34.87 -7.02 27.83
C GLN A 28 34.35 -8.11 26.89
N TYR A 29 35.24 -8.94 26.38
CA TYR A 29 34.89 -10.04 25.47
C TYR A 29 33.90 -11.02 26.10
N VAL A 30 34.13 -11.42 27.35
CA VAL A 30 33.20 -12.30 28.10
C VAL A 30 31.84 -11.64 28.28
N ALA A 31 31.81 -10.32 28.54
CA ALA A 31 30.57 -9.58 28.70
C ALA A 31 29.76 -9.51 27.38
N GLU A 32 30.43 -9.23 26.26
CA GLU A 32 29.84 -9.17 24.91
C GLU A 32 29.32 -10.55 24.47
N ALA A 33 30.08 -11.61 24.76
CA ALA A 33 29.66 -12.96 24.43
C ALA A 33 28.46 -13.42 25.27
N GLY A 34 28.38 -13.00 26.53
CA GLY A 34 27.19 -13.18 27.38
C GLY A 34 25.96 -12.45 26.82
N LEU A 35 26.13 -11.20 26.35
CA LEU A 35 25.04 -10.47 25.66
C LEU A 35 24.56 -11.22 24.42
N ASN A 36 25.48 -11.65 23.56
CA ASN A 36 25.12 -12.36 22.33
C ASN A 36 24.41 -13.69 22.61
N ARG A 37 24.83 -14.42 23.65
CA ARG A 37 24.28 -15.75 23.95
C ARG A 37 22.92 -15.70 24.62
N GLU A 38 22.72 -14.76 25.54
CA GLU A 38 21.52 -14.74 26.38
C GLU A 38 20.53 -13.65 25.96
N ALA A 39 21.02 -12.46 25.58
CA ALA A 39 20.19 -11.29 25.39
C ALA A 39 19.81 -11.01 23.93
N ALA A 40 20.68 -11.31 22.95
CA ALA A 40 20.46 -10.93 21.55
C ALA A 40 19.17 -11.53 20.95
N ASP A 41 18.91 -12.81 21.22
CA ASP A 41 17.69 -13.48 20.74
C ASP A 41 16.44 -13.09 21.54
N TYR A 42 16.60 -12.65 22.79
CA TYR A 42 15.50 -12.28 23.68
C TYR A 42 15.02 -10.84 23.47
N LEU A 43 15.96 -9.95 23.16
CA LEU A 43 15.77 -8.50 23.00
C LEU A 43 14.55 -8.12 22.12
N PRO A 44 14.34 -8.74 20.94
CA PRO A 44 13.19 -8.42 20.08
C PRO A 44 11.82 -8.83 20.66
N TYR A 45 11.80 -9.76 21.61
CA TYR A 45 10.58 -10.32 22.20
C TYR A 45 10.34 -9.85 23.64
N LEU A 46 11.02 -8.79 24.06
CA LEU A 46 10.90 -8.25 25.40
C LEU A 46 9.46 -7.76 25.66
N ASP A 47 8.78 -8.40 26.61
CA ASP A 47 7.38 -8.15 26.98
C ASP A 47 7.21 -7.33 28.27
N ALA A 48 8.28 -7.17 29.04
CA ALA A 48 8.31 -6.46 30.32
C ALA A 48 9.35 -5.33 30.34
N ASP A 49 9.08 -4.29 31.14
CA ASP A 49 9.93 -3.08 31.24
C ASP A 49 11.40 -3.40 31.57
N THR A 50 11.66 -4.43 32.39
CA THR A 50 13.00 -4.93 32.69
C THR A 50 12.96 -6.41 33.02
N THR A 51 13.77 -7.20 32.33
CA THR A 51 13.94 -8.63 32.56
C THR A 51 15.40 -8.95 32.87
N VAL A 52 15.66 -9.67 33.96
CA VAL A 52 17.00 -10.16 34.31
C VAL A 52 17.12 -11.60 33.82
N LEU A 53 18.00 -11.83 32.85
CA LEU A 53 18.27 -13.15 32.27
C LEU A 53 19.32 -13.91 33.08
N VAL A 54 20.36 -13.20 33.53
CA VAL A 54 21.44 -13.79 34.34
C VAL A 54 21.67 -12.96 35.59
N GLY A 55 21.55 -13.61 36.75
CA GLY A 55 21.72 -12.97 38.05
C GLY A 55 23.18 -12.67 38.43
N LYS A 56 23.37 -12.25 39.68
CA LYS A 56 24.68 -11.84 40.24
C LYS A 56 25.71 -12.96 40.34
N GLN A 57 25.27 -14.22 40.41
CA GLN A 57 26.17 -15.37 40.46
C GLN A 57 26.92 -15.57 39.14
N GLY A 58 26.31 -15.17 38.01
CA GLY A 58 26.90 -15.29 36.68
C GLY A 58 26.98 -16.72 36.17
N MET A 59 27.43 -16.86 34.92
CA MET A 59 27.72 -18.12 34.27
C MET A 59 29.13 -18.08 33.68
N GLU A 60 29.83 -19.21 33.74
CA GLU A 60 31.16 -19.34 33.16
C GLU A 60 31.07 -19.36 31.63
N PHE A 61 31.92 -18.57 30.97
CA PHE A 61 31.93 -18.48 29.52
C PHE A 61 32.57 -19.70 28.85
N GLY A 62 33.57 -20.29 29.49
CA GLY A 62 34.32 -21.45 29.00
C GLY A 62 35.78 -21.43 29.46
N GLU A 63 36.56 -22.34 28.91
CA GLU A 63 37.98 -22.51 29.20
C GLU A 63 38.84 -22.19 27.96
N ASP A 64 40.09 -21.78 28.17
CA ASP A 64 41.09 -21.65 27.10
C ASP A 64 41.69 -23.01 26.69
N GLN A 65 42.62 -23.01 25.74
CA GLN A 65 43.27 -24.22 25.23
C GLN A 65 44.04 -25.00 26.31
N ASP A 66 44.39 -24.33 27.41
CA ASP A 66 45.13 -24.88 28.54
C ASP A 66 44.19 -25.27 29.70
N GLY A 67 42.87 -25.15 29.53
CA GLY A 67 41.85 -25.50 30.53
C GLY A 67 41.63 -24.42 31.61
N ASN A 68 42.11 -23.18 31.41
CA ASN A 68 41.89 -22.10 32.38
C ASN A 68 40.59 -21.35 32.07
N PRO A 69 39.80 -20.97 33.10
CA PRO A 69 38.53 -20.27 32.89
C PRO A 69 38.74 -18.91 32.22
N LEU A 70 37.97 -18.65 31.16
CA LEU A 70 37.95 -17.40 30.38
C LEU A 70 37.37 -16.23 31.17
N GLY A 71 36.39 -16.51 32.01
CA GLY A 71 35.73 -15.53 32.87
C GLY A 71 34.27 -15.89 33.08
N VAL A 72 33.58 -15.02 33.82
CA VAL A 72 32.16 -15.16 34.15
C VAL A 72 31.41 -13.96 33.61
N TYR A 73 30.32 -14.17 32.89
CA TYR A 73 29.37 -13.10 32.56
C TYR A 73 28.20 -13.13 33.54
N LYS A 74 27.74 -11.95 33.98
CA LYS A 74 26.72 -11.80 35.02
C LYS A 74 25.94 -10.51 34.87
N ASN A 75 24.86 -10.39 35.64
CA ASN A 75 23.96 -9.23 35.63
C ASN A 75 23.45 -8.91 34.21
N ILE A 76 23.04 -9.96 33.48
CA ILE A 76 22.45 -9.76 32.16
C ILE A 76 21.00 -9.34 32.35
N SER A 77 20.66 -8.16 31.86
CA SER A 77 19.31 -7.62 31.91
C SER A 77 18.96 -6.90 30.62
N CYS A 78 17.73 -7.11 30.15
CA CYS A 78 17.13 -6.40 29.02
C CYS A 78 16.05 -5.45 29.54
N TYR A 79 15.96 -4.26 28.98
CA TYR A 79 14.95 -3.26 29.34
C TYR A 79 14.64 -2.36 28.14
N THR A 80 13.49 -1.70 28.18
CA THR A 80 13.17 -0.65 27.20
C THR A 80 13.34 0.73 27.82
N GLN A 81 13.81 1.69 27.04
CA GLN A 81 13.84 3.10 27.43
C GLN A 81 13.32 3.98 26.29
N LEU A 82 12.72 5.13 26.62
CA LEU A 82 12.33 6.11 25.61
C LEU A 82 13.60 6.81 25.10
N MET A 83 13.73 6.94 23.79
CA MET A 83 14.81 7.72 23.19
C MET A 83 14.58 9.21 23.46
N ASP A 84 15.63 9.92 23.89
CA ASP A 84 15.56 11.36 24.13
C ASP A 84 15.14 12.10 22.86
N GLY A 85 14.06 12.90 22.95
CA GLY A 85 13.53 13.66 21.81
C GLY A 85 12.73 12.84 20.80
N SER A 86 12.38 11.58 21.11
CA SER A 86 11.60 10.70 20.23
C SER A 86 10.45 10.03 20.96
N THR A 87 9.43 9.60 20.21
CA THR A 87 8.35 8.73 20.70
C THR A 87 8.76 7.25 20.71
N ARG A 88 9.96 6.93 20.20
CA ARG A 88 10.45 5.57 20.03
C ARG A 88 11.04 5.00 21.32
N LYS A 89 10.81 3.71 21.51
CA LYS A 89 11.47 2.91 22.54
C LYS A 89 12.70 2.24 21.95
N GLU A 90 13.84 2.44 22.61
CA GLU A 90 15.06 1.68 22.40
C GLU A 90 15.04 0.46 23.30
N PHE A 91 15.42 -0.70 22.77
CA PHE A 91 15.60 -1.91 23.54
C PHE A 91 17.07 -2.06 23.89
N VAL A 92 17.38 -2.14 25.17
CA VAL A 92 18.75 -2.15 25.68
C VAL A 92 18.99 -3.42 26.47
N ALA A 93 20.08 -4.11 26.17
CA ALA A 93 20.63 -5.15 27.02
C ALA A 93 21.96 -4.72 27.63
N LYS A 94 22.19 -5.19 28.85
CA LYS A 94 23.41 -4.93 29.62
C LYS A 94 24.00 -6.24 30.09
N SER A 95 25.33 -6.36 30.11
CA SER A 95 26.05 -7.50 30.69
C SER A 95 27.32 -7.03 31.39
N THR A 96 27.72 -7.71 32.46
CA THR A 96 29.00 -7.50 33.13
C THR A 96 29.86 -8.76 33.03
N GLY A 97 31.03 -8.64 32.42
CA GLY A 97 32.06 -9.68 32.43
C GLY A 97 32.99 -9.50 33.61
N GLU A 98 33.40 -10.61 34.23
CA GLU A 98 34.33 -10.69 35.35
C GLU A 98 35.47 -11.63 35.02
N VAL A 99 36.70 -11.16 35.23
CA VAL A 99 37.92 -11.93 35.05
C VAL A 99 38.81 -11.78 36.27
N ASN A 100 39.40 -12.90 36.69
CA ASN A 100 40.35 -12.95 37.80
C ASN A 100 41.76 -13.24 37.27
N TYR A 101 42.77 -12.54 37.80
CA TYR A 101 44.17 -12.86 37.53
C TYR A 101 45.03 -12.73 38.80
N ALA A 102 46.13 -13.48 38.86
CA ALA A 102 47.07 -13.39 39.97
C ALA A 102 48.04 -12.20 39.79
N SER A 103 48.10 -11.33 40.80
CA SER A 103 49.08 -10.25 40.84
C SER A 103 50.50 -10.79 40.98
N THR A 104 51.49 -9.92 40.74
CA THR A 104 52.92 -10.22 40.97
C THR A 104 53.24 -10.58 42.42
N VAL A 105 52.36 -10.27 43.36
CA VAL A 105 52.49 -10.55 44.79
C VAL A 105 51.67 -11.79 45.23
N GLY A 106 51.04 -12.49 44.28
CA GLY A 106 50.26 -13.71 44.53
C GLY A 106 48.79 -13.48 44.95
N SER A 107 48.37 -12.23 45.15
CA SER A 107 46.97 -11.90 45.43
C SER A 107 46.11 -11.92 44.16
N THR A 108 44.89 -12.45 44.24
CA THR A 108 43.91 -12.39 43.16
C THR A 108 43.39 -10.97 42.96
N VAL A 109 43.39 -10.50 41.72
CA VAL A 109 42.78 -9.24 41.28
C VAL A 109 41.59 -9.57 40.39
N THR A 110 40.44 -8.98 40.71
CA THR A 110 39.20 -9.12 39.95
C THR A 110 38.98 -7.86 39.12
N VAL A 111 38.77 -8.04 37.82
CA VAL A 111 38.45 -6.98 36.87
C VAL A 111 37.04 -7.22 36.35
N GLN A 112 36.22 -6.18 36.36
CA GLN A 112 34.86 -6.23 35.84
C GLN A 112 34.68 -5.17 34.77
N LYS A 113 34.00 -5.52 33.68
CA LYS A 113 33.65 -4.60 32.60
C LYS A 113 32.19 -4.79 32.22
N THR A 114 31.48 -3.68 32.06
CA THR A 114 30.07 -3.68 31.68
C THR A 114 29.95 -3.16 30.26
N VAL A 115 29.16 -3.88 29.46
CA VAL A 115 28.87 -3.56 28.06
C VAL A 115 27.37 -3.49 27.86
N PHE A 116 26.98 -2.77 26.81
CA PHE A 116 25.60 -2.55 26.44
C PHE A 116 25.42 -2.90 24.97
N MET A 117 24.26 -3.43 24.65
CA MET A 117 23.75 -3.61 23.29
C MET A 117 22.43 -2.86 23.20
N SER A 118 22.22 -2.17 22.10
CA SER A 118 20.99 -1.46 21.80
C SER A 118 20.42 -1.96 20.48
N MET A 119 19.09 -2.08 20.42
CA MET A 119 18.32 -2.30 19.22
C MET A 119 17.19 -1.28 19.16
N VAL A 120 17.08 -0.61 18.03
CA VAL A 120 15.96 0.29 17.73
C VAL A 120 15.12 -0.39 16.64
N PRO A 121 13.83 -0.64 16.86
CA PRO A 121 12.98 -1.16 15.80
C PRO A 121 12.91 -0.14 14.66
N SER A 122 13.06 -0.63 13.43
CA SER A 122 12.86 0.13 12.21
C SER A 122 11.88 -0.66 11.36
N GLY A 123 10.75 -0.05 11.01
CA GLY A 123 9.73 -0.61 10.13
C GLY A 123 9.24 0.41 9.09
N PHE A 124 8.16 0.07 8.40
CA PHE A 124 7.58 0.94 7.36
C PHE A 124 6.95 2.23 7.90
N GLU A 125 6.72 2.32 9.22
CA GLU A 125 6.19 3.52 9.86
C GLU A 125 7.11 4.75 9.74
N GLU A 126 8.36 4.56 9.32
CA GLU A 126 9.27 5.67 9.03
C GLU A 126 8.95 6.37 7.71
N PHE A 127 8.24 5.70 6.80
CA PHE A 127 7.98 6.17 5.46
C PHE A 127 6.52 6.58 5.33
N MET A 128 6.28 7.77 4.78
CA MET A 128 4.97 8.14 4.26
C MET A 128 4.68 7.33 2.99
N TYR A 129 5.70 7.12 2.18
CA TYR A 129 5.62 6.33 0.96
C TYR A 129 6.91 5.53 0.80
N PHE A 130 6.77 4.22 0.67
CA PHE A 130 7.86 3.31 0.36
C PHE A 130 7.39 2.34 -0.73
N THR A 131 8.13 2.27 -1.83
CA THR A 131 7.91 1.20 -2.81
C THR A 131 9.22 0.56 -3.25
N ASN A 132 9.11 -0.73 -3.57
CA ASN A 132 10.22 -1.45 -4.18
C ASN A 132 10.32 -1.18 -5.69
N ASP A 133 9.19 -0.89 -6.35
CA ASP A 133 9.10 -0.63 -7.78
C ASP A 133 7.85 0.21 -8.06
N GLU A 134 7.92 1.19 -8.96
CA GLU A 134 6.77 2.05 -9.34
C GLU A 134 5.89 1.38 -10.42
N GLU A 135 5.85 0.04 -10.44
CA GLU A 135 5.02 -0.69 -11.38
C GLU A 135 3.53 -0.53 -11.05
N PRO A 136 2.69 -0.17 -12.03
CA PRO A 136 1.27 0.00 -11.81
C PRO A 136 0.62 -1.34 -11.44
N PHE A 137 -0.20 -1.35 -10.39
CA PHE A 137 -0.86 -2.56 -9.90
C PHE A 137 -2.33 -2.32 -9.55
N GLY A 138 -3.14 -3.38 -9.60
CA GLY A 138 -4.58 -3.33 -9.30
C GLY A 138 -5.50 -3.41 -10.52
N PRO A 139 -6.82 -3.39 -10.33
CA PRO A 139 -7.78 -3.44 -11.43
C PRO A 139 -7.81 -2.13 -12.23
N ASN A 140 -7.73 -2.23 -13.56
CA ASN A 140 -7.61 -1.10 -14.50
C ASN A 140 -6.48 -0.13 -14.15
N PRO A 141 -5.24 -0.63 -14.02
CA PRO A 141 -4.13 0.20 -13.60
C PRO A 141 -3.71 1.12 -14.77
N SER A 142 -3.25 2.33 -14.44
CA SER A 142 -2.60 3.23 -15.42
C SER A 142 -1.39 2.54 -16.05
N SER A 143 -0.90 3.02 -17.19
CA SER A 143 0.35 2.52 -17.79
C SER A 143 1.59 2.78 -16.95
N PHE A 144 1.51 3.70 -15.98
CA PHE A 144 2.59 4.07 -15.07
C PHE A 144 1.99 4.69 -13.79
N VAL A 145 2.74 4.61 -12.69
CA VAL A 145 2.49 5.41 -11.48
C VAL A 145 3.17 6.77 -11.66
N SER A 146 2.44 7.87 -11.42
CA SER A 146 2.98 9.22 -11.53
C SER A 146 2.58 10.08 -10.35
N PHE A 147 3.48 10.95 -9.91
CA PHE A 147 3.24 11.95 -8.87
C PHE A 147 2.87 13.31 -9.48
N GLY A 148 1.85 13.99 -8.98
CA GLY A 148 1.39 15.28 -9.51
C GLY A 148 0.90 16.26 -8.43
N ASP A 149 0.28 17.36 -8.87
CA ASP A 149 -0.17 18.50 -8.03
C ASP A 149 -1.05 18.13 -6.82
N GLY A 150 -1.77 17.00 -6.90
CA GLY A 150 -2.61 16.52 -5.79
C GLY A 150 -1.87 15.72 -4.71
N ASP A 151 -0.58 15.41 -4.91
CA ASP A 151 0.19 14.57 -4.01
C ASP A 151 0.99 15.43 -3.01
N GLU A 152 0.49 15.48 -1.78
CA GLU A 152 1.14 16.15 -0.65
C GLU A 152 1.68 15.09 0.32
N LEU A 153 3.00 14.91 0.35
CA LEU A 153 3.69 13.83 1.07
C LEU A 153 4.48 14.40 2.25
N GLU A 154 3.85 14.40 3.42
CA GLU A 154 4.35 15.07 4.63
C GLU A 154 5.49 14.35 5.38
N GLY A 155 5.97 13.20 4.88
CA GLY A 155 6.95 12.36 5.56
C GLY A 155 8.06 11.85 4.66
N ARG A 156 8.84 10.88 5.15
CA ARG A 156 9.93 10.31 4.35
C ARG A 156 9.36 9.52 3.17
N VAL A 157 9.82 9.85 1.98
CA VAL A 157 9.45 9.16 0.74
C VAL A 157 10.67 8.41 0.23
N HIS A 158 10.48 7.16 -0.14
CA HIS A 158 11.53 6.36 -0.74
C HIS A 158 11.02 5.42 -1.83
N THR A 159 11.79 5.33 -2.91
CA THR A 159 11.53 4.37 -3.98
C THR A 159 12.82 3.67 -4.39
N ASN A 160 12.75 2.34 -4.44
CA ASN A 160 13.81 1.51 -5.04
C ASN A 160 13.66 1.38 -6.57
N SER A 161 12.60 1.98 -7.15
CA SER A 161 12.32 1.90 -8.57
C SER A 161 13.43 2.53 -9.41
N PRO A 162 13.79 1.95 -10.56
CA PRO A 162 14.73 2.56 -11.50
C PRO A 162 14.13 3.77 -12.25
N THR A 163 12.81 3.96 -12.19
CA THR A 163 12.12 5.08 -12.84
C THR A 163 11.08 5.71 -11.91
N VAL A 164 11.06 7.04 -11.85
CA VAL A 164 10.01 7.84 -11.21
C VAL A 164 9.37 8.72 -12.27
N THR A 165 8.04 8.77 -12.30
CA THR A 165 7.30 9.58 -13.29
C THR A 165 6.60 10.75 -12.60
N PHE A 166 6.73 11.96 -13.14
CA PHE A 166 5.97 13.12 -12.70
C PHE A 166 4.85 13.46 -13.69
N SER A 167 3.71 13.90 -13.18
CA SER A 167 2.55 14.30 -13.97
C SER A 167 2.85 15.55 -14.80
N GLU A 168 2.26 15.64 -16.00
CA GLU A 168 2.29 16.87 -16.81
C GLU A 168 1.35 17.98 -16.28
N TRP A 169 0.56 17.68 -15.24
CA TRP A 169 -0.48 18.57 -14.71
C TRP A 169 -0.11 19.15 -13.33
N GLY A 170 1.18 19.40 -13.11
CA GLY A 170 1.73 19.99 -11.88
C GLY A 170 2.52 18.99 -11.04
N CYS A 171 3.21 19.51 -10.04
CA CYS A 171 4.27 18.82 -9.32
C CYS A 171 3.83 18.42 -7.91
N PRO A 172 4.28 17.27 -7.39
CA PRO A 172 3.98 16.86 -6.02
C PRO A 172 4.69 17.76 -5.00
N GLU A 173 4.10 17.90 -3.82
CA GLU A 173 4.69 18.62 -2.69
C GLU A 173 5.27 17.61 -1.68
N PHE A 174 6.60 17.63 -1.52
CA PHE A 174 7.30 16.83 -0.51
C PHE A 174 7.77 17.74 0.61
N THR A 175 7.20 17.60 1.82
CA THR A 175 7.69 18.36 2.99
C THR A 175 8.73 17.57 3.79
N GLY A 176 8.88 16.28 3.52
CA GLY A 176 9.89 15.39 4.10
C GLY A 176 11.05 15.10 3.15
N SER A 177 11.95 14.18 3.53
CA SER A 177 13.05 13.77 2.65
C SER A 177 12.56 12.81 1.57
N PHE A 178 12.94 13.10 0.32
CA PHE A 178 12.72 12.20 -0.80
C PHE A 178 14.02 11.50 -1.18
N THR A 179 14.02 10.17 -1.14
CA THR A 179 15.22 9.37 -1.40
C THR A 179 14.96 8.37 -2.52
N VAL A 180 15.89 8.23 -3.45
CA VAL A 180 15.78 7.33 -4.60
C VAL A 180 16.99 6.41 -4.70
N THR A 181 16.83 5.25 -5.33
CA THR A 181 17.92 4.28 -5.52
C THR A 181 18.62 4.48 -6.87
N GLU A 182 19.95 4.45 -6.89
CA GLU A 182 20.71 4.48 -8.14
C GLU A 182 20.77 3.10 -8.84
N PRO A 183 20.71 3.05 -10.19
CA PRO A 183 20.49 4.16 -11.12
C PRO A 183 19.00 4.55 -11.22
N ILE A 184 18.73 5.86 -11.29
CA ILE A 184 17.38 6.42 -11.40
C ILE A 184 17.20 7.19 -12.72
N SER A 185 16.02 7.06 -13.33
CA SER A 185 15.52 7.89 -14.43
C SER A 185 14.25 8.63 -14.02
N TYR A 186 14.07 9.85 -14.52
CA TYR A 186 12.86 10.64 -14.29
C TYR A 186 12.11 10.79 -15.61
N ASP A 187 10.84 10.39 -15.62
CA ASP A 187 9.95 10.47 -16.77
C ASP A 187 8.80 11.47 -16.51
N GLY A 188 8.11 11.88 -17.56
CA GLY A 188 7.03 12.87 -17.48
C GLY A 188 7.54 14.31 -17.42
N ASP A 189 6.92 15.16 -16.61
CA ASP A 189 7.35 16.56 -16.48
C ASP A 189 8.52 16.72 -15.52
N THR A 190 9.73 16.68 -16.07
CA THR A 190 10.96 16.84 -15.29
C THR A 190 11.17 18.26 -14.75
N SER A 191 10.35 19.25 -15.12
CA SER A 191 10.45 20.60 -14.53
C SER A 191 10.16 20.60 -13.04
N CYS A 192 9.38 19.62 -12.55
CA CYS A 192 9.16 19.39 -11.13
C CYS A 192 10.44 19.17 -10.32
N LEU A 193 11.51 18.67 -10.95
CA LEU A 193 12.80 18.51 -10.26
C LEU A 193 13.43 19.85 -9.86
N GLU A 194 13.16 20.91 -10.62
CA GLU A 194 13.64 22.27 -10.30
C GLU A 194 12.84 22.90 -9.14
N GLU A 195 11.62 22.43 -8.90
CA GLU A 195 10.75 22.89 -7.81
C GLU A 195 10.96 22.10 -6.51
N MET A 196 11.66 20.96 -6.58
CA MET A 196 12.01 20.10 -5.44
C MET A 196 13.28 20.56 -4.74
N GLU A 197 13.28 21.81 -4.27
CA GLU A 197 14.36 22.41 -3.49
C GLU A 197 13.89 22.75 -2.07
N ASP A 198 14.79 22.64 -1.09
CA ASP A 198 14.53 23.06 0.29
C ASP A 198 14.57 24.59 0.44
N GLU A 199 14.39 25.09 1.67
CA GLU A 199 14.45 26.52 1.98
C GLU A 199 15.78 27.20 1.58
N ASP A 200 16.85 26.41 1.40
CA ASP A 200 18.20 26.87 1.02
C ASP A 200 18.47 26.72 -0.49
N GLY A 201 17.51 26.25 -1.29
CA GLY A 201 17.65 26.05 -2.74
C GLY A 201 18.45 24.79 -3.10
N VAL A 202 18.51 23.81 -2.20
CA VAL A 202 19.19 22.52 -2.42
C VAL A 202 18.13 21.46 -2.73
N SER A 203 18.39 20.61 -3.73
CA SER A 203 17.46 19.53 -4.05
C SER A 203 17.18 18.65 -2.83
N ILE A 204 15.90 18.42 -2.54
CA ILE A 204 15.45 17.52 -1.47
C ILE A 204 15.60 16.04 -1.85
N ILE A 205 15.95 15.76 -3.12
CA ILE A 205 16.13 14.42 -3.65
C ILE A 205 17.55 13.96 -3.35
N ASP A 206 17.66 12.88 -2.58
CA ASP A 206 18.95 12.26 -2.26
C ASP A 206 19.04 10.83 -2.83
N THR A 207 20.22 10.46 -3.31
CA THR A 207 20.47 9.11 -3.82
C THR A 207 21.05 8.22 -2.73
N VAL A 208 20.39 7.09 -2.47
CA VAL A 208 20.80 6.13 -1.45
C VAL A 208 20.86 4.72 -2.04
N GLU A 209 21.56 3.80 -1.38
CA GLU A 209 21.48 2.38 -1.75
C GLU A 209 20.07 1.83 -1.52
N SER A 210 19.70 0.79 -2.28
CA SER A 210 18.39 0.15 -2.17
C SER A 210 18.08 -0.23 -0.74
N ILE A 211 16.96 0.26 -0.21
CA ILE A 211 16.53 -0.06 1.14
C ILE A 211 15.87 -1.44 1.10
N ILE A 212 16.53 -2.42 1.73
CA ILE A 212 16.03 -3.78 1.88
C ILE A 212 15.52 -3.95 3.30
N PHE A 213 14.22 -4.20 3.43
CA PHE A 213 13.61 -4.50 4.72
C PHE A 213 13.76 -5.98 5.11
N PRO A 214 14.14 -6.29 6.36
CA PRO A 214 14.21 -7.67 6.85
C PRO A 214 12.82 -8.34 6.92
N PRO A 215 12.73 -9.68 6.79
CA PRO A 215 13.85 -10.61 6.62
C PRO A 215 14.41 -10.56 5.19
N ASP A 216 15.74 -10.45 5.09
CA ASP A 216 16.52 -10.30 3.86
C ASP A 216 15.84 -10.92 2.66
N ASN A 217 15.31 -10.05 1.81
CA ASN A 217 14.85 -10.38 0.48
C ASN A 217 13.96 -11.64 0.43
N SER A 218 13.17 -11.93 1.47
CA SER A 218 12.38 -13.17 1.53
C SER A 218 11.52 -13.33 0.28
N ILE A 219 10.90 -12.23 -0.17
CA ILE A 219 10.16 -12.18 -1.45
C ILE A 219 11.08 -12.36 -2.65
N GLY A 220 12.24 -11.69 -2.72
CA GLY A 220 13.18 -11.86 -3.84
C GLY A 220 13.77 -13.27 -3.95
N ILE A 221 14.07 -13.90 -2.81
CA ILE A 221 14.51 -15.30 -2.71
C ILE A 221 13.37 -16.22 -3.11
N LEU A 222 12.14 -15.97 -2.66
CA LEU A 222 10.96 -16.74 -3.07
C LEU A 222 10.70 -16.60 -4.57
N LYS A 223 10.80 -15.40 -5.14
CA LYS A 223 10.72 -15.15 -6.59
C LYS A 223 11.83 -15.87 -7.35
N ALA A 224 13.08 -15.76 -6.91
CA ALA A 224 14.24 -16.37 -7.57
C ALA A 224 14.22 -17.91 -7.49
N ASN A 225 13.62 -18.49 -6.45
CA ASN A 225 13.46 -19.93 -6.29
C ASN A 225 12.06 -20.42 -6.72
N ALA A 226 11.21 -19.53 -7.25
CA ALA A 226 9.89 -19.91 -7.73
C ALA A 226 10.04 -20.86 -8.92
N THR A 227 9.47 -22.06 -8.80
CA THR A 227 9.46 -23.02 -9.92
C THR A 227 8.47 -22.60 -11.01
N ARG A 228 7.46 -21.80 -10.64
CA ARG A 228 6.40 -21.30 -11.52
C ARG A 228 6.14 -19.84 -11.18
N VAL A 229 6.10 -18.98 -12.20
CA VAL A 229 5.80 -17.54 -12.08
C VAL A 229 4.60 -17.27 -12.97
N PHE A 230 3.57 -16.64 -12.42
CA PHE A 230 2.41 -16.14 -13.14
C PHE A 230 2.47 -14.61 -13.06
N THR A 231 2.65 -13.95 -14.20
CA THR A 231 2.59 -12.49 -14.33
C THR A 231 1.14 -12.08 -14.54
N ALA A 232 0.75 -10.93 -14.01
CA ALA A 232 -0.62 -10.42 -14.14
C ALA A 232 -0.98 -10.04 -15.60
N ASP A 233 0.03 -9.86 -16.44
CA ASP A 233 -0.09 -9.31 -17.80
C ASP A 233 0.00 -10.36 -18.92
N ASP A 234 0.43 -11.60 -18.60
CA ASP A 234 0.61 -12.65 -19.60
C ASP A 234 -0.49 -13.70 -19.47
N MET A 235 -1.46 -13.65 -20.37
CA MET A 235 -2.31 -14.80 -20.62
C MET A 235 -1.47 -15.86 -21.37
N ILE A 236 -1.73 -17.14 -21.13
CA ILE A 236 -1.25 -18.22 -22.01
C ILE A 236 -1.98 -18.06 -23.37
N THR A 237 -1.51 -17.16 -24.22
CA THR A 237 -2.06 -16.94 -25.57
C THR A 237 -1.05 -17.35 -26.63
N PHE A 238 -1.57 -17.74 -27.79
CA PHE A 238 -0.77 -18.05 -28.98
C PHE A 238 -0.44 -16.80 -29.83
N SER A 239 -0.68 -15.59 -29.31
CA SER A 239 -0.50 -14.35 -30.06
C SER A 239 0.38 -13.35 -29.28
N PRO A 240 1.65 -13.18 -29.67
CA PRO A 240 2.66 -12.39 -28.94
C PRO A 240 2.46 -10.87 -29.02
N SER A 241 1.34 -10.37 -29.54
CA SER A 241 1.11 -8.94 -29.80
C SER A 241 -0.09 -8.32 -29.08
N GLN A 242 -0.78 -9.06 -28.20
CA GLN A 242 -1.85 -8.54 -27.37
C GLN A 242 -1.47 -8.70 -25.89
N LYS A 243 -1.39 -7.58 -25.18
CA LYS A 243 -1.37 -7.54 -23.71
C LYS A 243 -2.81 -7.55 -23.23
N ASP A 244 -3.17 -8.49 -22.36
CA ASP A 244 -4.53 -8.64 -21.86
C ASP A 244 -4.62 -8.02 -20.46
N THR A 245 -5.48 -7.02 -20.28
CA THR A 245 -5.52 -6.17 -19.08
C THR A 245 -6.42 -6.69 -17.96
N LEU A 246 -7.03 -7.86 -18.11
CA LEU A 246 -8.04 -8.38 -17.18
C LEU A 246 -7.97 -9.90 -17.09
N ILE A 247 -6.99 -10.43 -16.34
CA ILE A 247 -6.80 -11.87 -16.10
C ILE A 247 -7.07 -12.19 -14.63
N MET A 248 -7.97 -13.14 -14.37
CA MET A 248 -8.15 -13.76 -13.06
C MET A 248 -7.42 -15.11 -13.04
N THR A 249 -6.49 -15.29 -12.10
CA THR A 249 -5.80 -16.57 -11.90
C THR A 249 -6.44 -17.31 -10.74
N GLU A 250 -7.10 -18.44 -11.03
CA GLU A 250 -7.62 -19.38 -10.05
C GLU A 250 -6.56 -20.45 -9.78
N ILE A 251 -6.19 -20.64 -8.51
CA ILE A 251 -5.23 -21.67 -8.09
C ILE A 251 -5.96 -22.65 -7.17
N GLU A 252 -6.05 -23.91 -7.60
CA GLU A 252 -6.64 -25.00 -6.82
C GLU A 252 -5.54 -25.95 -6.36
N PHE A 253 -5.43 -26.16 -5.04
CA PHE A 253 -4.43 -27.06 -4.47
C PHE A 253 -4.99 -28.48 -4.36
N ASP A 254 -4.29 -29.45 -4.95
CA ASP A 254 -4.65 -30.87 -4.88
C ASP A 254 -4.14 -31.48 -3.56
N GLU A 255 -4.95 -32.34 -2.95
CA GLU A 255 -4.63 -33.01 -1.67
C GLU A 255 -3.37 -33.88 -1.77
N SER A 256 -2.98 -34.28 -3.00
CA SER A 256 -1.76 -35.05 -3.26
C SER A 256 -0.47 -34.21 -3.29
N GLY A 257 -0.58 -32.88 -3.11
CA GLY A 257 0.55 -31.95 -3.05
C GLY A 257 0.88 -31.25 -4.37
N GLY A 258 -0.06 -31.25 -5.32
CA GLY A 258 0.02 -30.49 -6.58
C GLY A 258 -0.86 -29.22 -6.56
N PHE A 259 -0.85 -28.46 -7.64
CA PHE A 259 -1.84 -27.42 -7.86
C PHE A 259 -2.23 -27.34 -9.34
N TRP A 260 -3.48 -26.92 -9.58
CA TRP A 260 -4.00 -26.55 -10.88
C TRP A 260 -4.10 -25.03 -10.91
N ALA A 261 -3.66 -24.40 -12.00
CA ALA A 261 -3.84 -22.97 -12.20
C ALA A 261 -4.66 -22.75 -13.47
N THR A 262 -5.77 -22.03 -13.35
CA THR A 262 -6.64 -21.67 -14.47
C THR A 262 -6.72 -20.16 -14.56
N GLN A 263 -6.41 -19.60 -15.73
CA GLN A 263 -6.52 -18.18 -16.00
C GLN A 263 -7.77 -17.92 -16.84
N TRP A 264 -8.59 -16.97 -16.41
CA TRP A 264 -9.83 -16.58 -17.08
C TRP A 264 -9.83 -15.08 -17.33
N TRP A 265 -10.54 -14.64 -18.38
CA TRP A 265 -10.86 -13.22 -18.55
C TRP A 265 -11.67 -12.74 -17.35
N TYR A 266 -11.19 -11.70 -16.66
CA TYR A 266 -11.98 -11.01 -15.64
C TYR A 266 -13.05 -10.19 -16.35
N LEU A 267 -14.27 -10.72 -16.36
CA LEU A 267 -15.45 -9.92 -16.68
C LEU A 267 -15.65 -8.98 -15.50
N VAL A 268 -15.30 -7.70 -15.66
CA VAL A 268 -15.77 -6.65 -14.75
C VAL A 268 -17.29 -6.80 -14.71
N PRO A 269 -17.91 -7.11 -13.55
CA PRO A 269 -19.36 -7.12 -13.47
C PRO A 269 -19.82 -5.75 -13.94
N PRO A 270 -20.86 -5.65 -14.82
CA PRO A 270 -21.27 -4.37 -15.34
C PRO A 270 -21.44 -3.43 -14.17
N VAL A 271 -20.58 -2.42 -14.10
CA VAL A 271 -20.82 -1.27 -13.24
C VAL A 271 -22.03 -0.66 -13.89
N VAL A 272 -23.19 -0.97 -13.32
CA VAL A 272 -24.35 -0.12 -13.50
C VAL A 272 -23.87 1.17 -12.84
N GLU A 273 -23.23 2.05 -13.62
CA GLU A 273 -23.43 3.47 -13.38
C GLU A 273 -24.93 3.57 -13.21
N ASP A 274 -25.32 3.98 -12.01
CA ASP A 274 -26.69 4.14 -11.58
C ASP A 274 -27.54 4.47 -12.81
N ALA A 275 -28.56 3.66 -13.10
CA ALA A 275 -29.45 3.85 -14.25
C ALA A 275 -30.31 5.12 -14.06
N GLY A 276 -29.72 6.20 -13.59
CA GLY A 276 -30.22 7.57 -13.52
C GLY A 276 -30.30 8.23 -14.90
N THR A 277 -30.34 7.47 -15.99
CA THR A 277 -30.92 7.91 -17.26
C THR A 277 -32.44 7.77 -17.25
N SER A 278 -33.10 7.95 -16.09
CA SER A 278 -34.53 8.22 -16.06
C SER A 278 -34.76 9.64 -16.61
N ILE A 279 -35.15 9.72 -17.88
CA ILE A 279 -35.53 10.98 -18.49
C ILE A 279 -36.97 11.28 -18.08
N GLY A 280 -37.15 12.27 -17.21
CA GLY A 280 -38.47 12.64 -16.69
C GLY A 280 -39.26 13.54 -17.64
N PHE A 281 -40.55 13.29 -17.75
CA PHE A 281 -41.49 14.13 -18.51
C PHE A 281 -42.80 14.27 -17.73
N TYR A 282 -43.52 15.37 -17.93
CA TYR A 282 -44.92 15.45 -17.49
C TYR A 282 -45.81 14.54 -18.35
N TYR A 283 -46.91 14.04 -17.79
CA TYR A 283 -47.91 13.31 -18.60
C TYR A 283 -48.93 14.30 -19.17
N ASP A 284 -49.03 14.37 -20.49
CA ASP A 284 -50.02 15.19 -21.20
C ASP A 284 -51.21 14.30 -21.60
N SER A 285 -52.32 14.42 -20.87
CA SER A 285 -53.58 13.78 -21.24
C SER A 285 -54.19 14.58 -22.38
N ILE A 286 -54.04 14.10 -23.62
CA ILE A 286 -54.59 14.75 -24.81
C ILE A 286 -56.12 14.73 -24.73
N GLU A 287 -56.72 15.87 -24.33
CA GLU A 287 -58.16 16.05 -24.34
C GLU A 287 -58.67 16.03 -25.79
N VAL A 288 -59.81 15.35 -25.98
CA VAL A 288 -60.47 14.93 -27.25
C VAL A 288 -60.73 16.04 -28.29
N ALA A 289 -60.37 17.30 -28.02
CA ALA A 289 -60.70 18.44 -28.87
C ALA A 289 -59.88 18.54 -30.18
N ASP A 290 -58.66 17.99 -30.24
CA ASP A 290 -57.85 17.98 -31.47
C ASP A 290 -56.90 16.76 -31.52
N PRO A 291 -57.36 15.60 -32.05
CA PRO A 291 -56.47 14.46 -32.28
C PRO A 291 -55.35 14.92 -33.21
N PHE A 292 -54.09 14.70 -32.80
CA PHE A 292 -52.85 15.18 -33.42
C PHE A 292 -52.38 16.61 -33.07
N SER A 293 -52.90 17.25 -32.02
CA SER A 293 -52.23 18.43 -31.45
C SER A 293 -50.80 18.06 -30.99
N PRO A 294 -49.77 18.92 -31.22
CA PRO A 294 -48.45 18.68 -30.67
C PRO A 294 -48.52 18.61 -29.14
N ILE A 295 -47.75 17.70 -28.57
CA ILE A 295 -47.66 17.52 -27.12
C ILE A 295 -47.14 18.79 -26.43
N GLU A 296 -47.60 19.07 -25.22
CA GLU A 296 -47.08 20.19 -24.45
C GLU A 296 -45.55 20.07 -24.26
N PRO A 297 -44.82 21.21 -24.20
CA PRO A 297 -43.39 21.20 -23.89
C PRO A 297 -43.11 20.39 -22.61
N TYR A 298 -42.00 19.65 -22.60
CA TYR A 298 -41.56 18.86 -21.44
C TYR A 298 -42.45 17.68 -21.06
N SER A 299 -43.35 17.26 -21.96
CA SER A 299 -44.34 16.22 -21.69
C SER A 299 -44.24 15.01 -22.63
N LEU A 300 -44.78 13.88 -22.17
CA LEU A 300 -45.02 12.66 -22.94
C LEU A 300 -46.50 12.25 -22.86
N GLY A 301 -46.99 11.51 -23.85
CA GLY A 301 -48.38 11.11 -23.95
C GLY A 301 -48.54 9.82 -24.77
N LEU A 302 -49.38 8.92 -24.27
CA LEU A 302 -49.73 7.66 -24.94
C LEU A 302 -51.09 7.82 -25.61
N VAL A 303 -51.18 7.49 -26.90
CA VAL A 303 -52.43 7.66 -27.65
C VAL A 303 -52.84 6.43 -28.45
N LEU A 304 -54.15 6.33 -28.67
CA LEU A 304 -54.77 5.36 -29.56
C LEU A 304 -54.52 5.70 -31.03
N ALA A 305 -54.94 4.80 -31.92
CA ALA A 305 -54.81 4.99 -33.37
C ALA A 305 -55.57 6.22 -33.92
N ASP A 306 -56.59 6.70 -33.22
CA ASP A 306 -57.38 7.88 -33.55
C ASP A 306 -56.82 9.18 -32.94
N GLY A 307 -55.71 9.10 -32.19
CA GLY A 307 -55.00 10.25 -31.64
C GLY A 307 -55.55 10.76 -30.30
N THR A 308 -56.49 10.05 -29.67
CA THR A 308 -56.94 10.37 -28.30
C THR A 308 -56.09 9.66 -27.25
N ASP A 309 -56.12 10.15 -26.00
CA ASP A 309 -55.46 9.53 -24.85
C ASP A 309 -55.77 8.01 -24.77
N ALA A 310 -54.72 7.21 -24.53
CA ALA A 310 -54.81 5.75 -24.51
C ALA A 310 -55.30 5.19 -23.17
N TYR A 311 -55.45 6.04 -22.14
CA TYR A 311 -55.88 5.59 -20.82
C TYR A 311 -57.36 5.13 -20.82
N ASP A 312 -57.57 3.86 -20.47
CA ASP A 312 -58.89 3.28 -20.17
C ASP A 312 -58.92 2.73 -18.72
N PRO A 313 -59.99 2.96 -17.93
CA PRO A 313 -60.07 2.47 -16.54
C PRO A 313 -60.07 0.94 -16.38
N VAL A 314 -60.31 0.17 -17.44
CA VAL A 314 -60.36 -1.30 -17.44
C VAL A 314 -59.07 -1.90 -18.02
N GLU A 315 -58.57 -1.33 -19.12
CA GLU A 315 -57.41 -1.85 -19.86
C GLU A 315 -56.14 -0.99 -19.70
N ASN A 316 -56.16 0.02 -18.82
CA ASN A 316 -55.08 0.99 -18.58
C ASN A 316 -54.51 1.54 -19.89
N TYR A 317 -53.25 1.22 -20.22
CA TYR A 317 -52.57 1.67 -21.43
C TYR A 317 -52.33 0.54 -22.44
N ASP A 318 -52.95 -0.63 -22.26
CA ASP A 318 -52.71 -1.84 -23.08
C ASP A 318 -53.11 -1.63 -24.57
N ASN A 319 -53.95 -0.63 -24.84
CA ASN A 319 -54.38 -0.26 -26.19
C ASN A 319 -53.56 0.87 -26.83
N ALA A 320 -52.51 1.36 -26.16
CA ALA A 320 -51.69 2.44 -26.70
C ALA A 320 -51.04 2.02 -28.03
N VAL A 321 -51.18 2.87 -29.05
CA VAL A 321 -50.63 2.62 -30.40
C VAL A 321 -49.44 3.51 -30.68
N TRP A 322 -49.39 4.68 -30.05
CA TRP A 322 -48.33 5.66 -30.26
C TRP A 322 -47.86 6.28 -28.95
N LEU A 323 -46.56 6.55 -28.87
CA LEU A 323 -45.96 7.43 -27.86
C LEU A 323 -45.52 8.74 -28.51
N TYR A 324 -46.00 9.86 -27.96
CA TYR A 324 -45.54 11.20 -28.27
C TYR A 324 -44.60 11.68 -27.16
N VAL A 325 -43.42 12.16 -27.51
CA VAL A 325 -42.44 12.67 -26.55
C VAL A 325 -41.91 14.03 -27.00
N SER A 326 -41.92 14.99 -26.08
CA SER A 326 -41.27 16.28 -26.27
C SER A 326 -39.76 16.13 -26.46
N THR A 327 -39.13 17.05 -27.19
CA THR A 327 -37.67 17.04 -27.39
C THR A 327 -36.90 17.35 -26.11
N ASN A 328 -37.52 18.07 -25.18
CA ASN A 328 -36.91 18.49 -23.93
C ASN A 328 -37.54 17.75 -22.74
N ASP A 329 -36.73 17.37 -21.73
CA ASP A 329 -37.24 16.80 -20.48
C ASP A 329 -37.91 17.83 -19.55
N ILE A 330 -38.45 17.35 -18.44
CA ILE A 330 -38.97 18.15 -17.31
C ILE A 330 -38.00 19.21 -16.77
N ASN A 331 -36.68 19.00 -16.93
CA ASN A 331 -35.64 19.92 -16.49
C ASN A 331 -35.24 20.93 -17.59
N GLY A 332 -35.80 20.82 -18.79
CA GLY A 332 -35.52 21.66 -19.95
C GLY A 332 -34.32 21.23 -20.79
N ASN A 333 -33.69 20.08 -20.50
CA ASN A 333 -32.56 19.56 -21.27
C ASN A 333 -33.01 19.03 -22.62
N ASP A 334 -32.24 19.30 -23.68
CA ASP A 334 -32.49 18.74 -25.02
C ASP A 334 -32.06 17.26 -25.07
N ASN A 335 -33.02 16.37 -25.29
CA ASN A 335 -32.82 14.93 -25.33
C ASN A 335 -32.79 14.37 -26.75
N THR A 336 -32.64 15.22 -27.78
CA THR A 336 -32.66 14.76 -29.17
C THR A 336 -31.65 13.64 -29.43
N THR A 337 -30.43 13.76 -28.89
CA THR A 337 -29.38 12.73 -29.03
C THR A 337 -29.76 11.44 -28.30
N ALA A 338 -30.23 11.52 -27.05
CA ALA A 338 -30.62 10.35 -26.27
C ALA A 338 -31.85 9.64 -26.86
N MET A 339 -32.84 10.39 -27.33
CA MET A 339 -34.04 9.83 -27.96
C MET A 339 -33.76 9.24 -29.34
N SER A 340 -32.66 9.63 -29.99
CA SER A 340 -32.23 9.05 -31.27
C SER A 340 -31.54 7.70 -31.15
N THR A 341 -31.19 7.25 -29.93
CA THR A 341 -30.56 5.93 -29.73
C THR A 341 -31.57 4.78 -29.67
N PHE A 342 -32.87 5.07 -29.53
CA PHE A 342 -33.90 4.03 -29.52
C PHE A 342 -34.14 3.50 -30.93
N GLU A 343 -34.01 2.18 -31.09
CA GLU A 343 -34.19 1.46 -32.34
C GLU A 343 -35.48 0.62 -32.36
N SER A 344 -35.84 0.13 -33.55
CA SER A 344 -36.95 -0.81 -33.69
C SER A 344 -36.62 -2.12 -32.96
N ASN A 345 -37.59 -2.64 -32.21
CA ASN A 345 -37.54 -3.79 -31.30
C ASN A 345 -36.94 -3.53 -29.92
N ASP A 346 -36.61 -2.29 -29.59
CA ASP A 346 -36.27 -1.94 -28.21
C ASP A 346 -37.51 -2.05 -27.31
N VAL A 347 -37.30 -2.58 -26.11
CA VAL A 347 -38.31 -2.65 -25.05
C VAL A 347 -38.12 -1.46 -24.13
N VAL A 348 -39.16 -0.64 -24.00
CA VAL A 348 -39.16 0.57 -23.18
C VAL A 348 -40.28 0.48 -22.16
N SER A 349 -39.98 0.94 -20.94
CA SER A 349 -40.95 1.02 -19.84
C SER A 349 -41.16 2.48 -19.46
N ILE A 350 -42.41 2.85 -19.21
CA ILE A 350 -42.78 4.15 -18.62
C ILE A 350 -43.45 3.85 -17.29
N GLU A 351 -42.95 4.47 -16.22
CA GLU A 351 -43.46 4.34 -14.86
C GLU A 351 -43.77 5.73 -14.30
N SER A 352 -44.87 5.84 -13.55
CA SER A 352 -45.21 7.06 -12.83
C SER A 352 -44.38 7.19 -11.55
N GLU A 353 -43.74 8.35 -11.37
CA GLU A 353 -42.97 8.64 -10.14
C GLU A 353 -43.85 8.69 -8.88
N GLU A 354 -45.12 9.08 -9.00
CA GLU A 354 -46.04 9.19 -7.85
C GLU A 354 -46.75 7.87 -7.51
N ASP A 355 -46.88 6.96 -8.48
CA ASP A 355 -47.63 5.71 -8.34
C ASP A 355 -46.94 4.58 -9.13
N PRO A 356 -46.06 3.80 -8.49
CA PRO A 356 -45.27 2.76 -9.17
C PRO A 356 -46.13 1.60 -9.72
N ASP A 357 -47.41 1.51 -9.32
CA ASP A 357 -48.35 0.56 -9.90
C ASP A 357 -48.87 1.03 -11.29
N LYS A 358 -48.64 2.30 -11.66
CA LYS A 358 -48.92 2.83 -13.00
C LYS A 358 -47.68 2.75 -13.88
N LYS A 359 -47.56 1.61 -14.56
CA LYS A 359 -46.50 1.36 -15.54
C LYS A 359 -47.04 0.77 -16.83
N VAL A 360 -46.32 0.99 -17.92
CA VAL A 360 -46.56 0.35 -19.21
C VAL A 360 -45.24 -0.06 -19.84
N ASP A 361 -45.19 -1.28 -20.36
CA ASP A 361 -44.06 -1.81 -21.11
C ASP A 361 -44.47 -1.95 -22.57
N PHE A 362 -43.64 -1.51 -23.51
CA PHE A 362 -43.95 -1.61 -24.93
C PHE A 362 -42.69 -1.83 -25.77
N THR A 363 -42.90 -2.39 -26.96
CA THR A 363 -41.85 -2.54 -27.97
C THR A 363 -42.00 -1.46 -29.04
N ILE A 364 -40.90 -0.77 -29.37
CA ILE A 364 -40.88 0.23 -30.44
C ILE A 364 -40.91 -0.49 -31.79
N LEU A 365 -41.95 -0.27 -32.60
CA LEU A 365 -42.07 -0.87 -33.93
C LEU A 365 -41.42 -0.02 -35.02
N ASN A 366 -41.54 1.30 -34.94
CA ASN A 366 -40.93 2.25 -35.88
C ASN A 366 -40.82 3.64 -35.26
N SER A 367 -39.77 4.39 -35.60
CA SER A 367 -39.57 5.78 -35.19
C SER A 367 -39.76 6.74 -36.37
N ASN A 368 -40.62 7.75 -36.18
CA ASN A 368 -40.74 8.88 -37.11
C ASN A 368 -40.49 10.17 -36.34
N GLN A 369 -39.58 11.00 -36.83
CA GLN A 369 -39.39 12.35 -36.28
C GLN A 369 -40.23 13.35 -37.05
N VAL A 370 -41.23 13.92 -36.38
CA VAL A 370 -42.05 15.01 -36.93
C VAL A 370 -42.21 16.07 -35.85
N SER A 371 -41.27 17.02 -35.78
CA SER A 371 -41.18 18.12 -34.77
C SER A 371 -41.17 17.70 -33.28
N SER A 372 -41.36 16.42 -33.01
CA SER A 372 -41.43 15.69 -31.74
C SER A 372 -41.13 14.22 -32.06
N PHE A 373 -40.85 13.40 -31.04
CA PHE A 373 -40.63 11.97 -31.24
C PHE A 373 -41.98 11.25 -31.25
N LEU A 374 -42.25 10.53 -32.34
CA LEU A 374 -43.44 9.69 -32.49
C LEU A 374 -43.01 8.24 -32.71
N TRP A 375 -43.31 7.38 -31.74
CA TRP A 375 -43.00 5.95 -31.80
C TRP A 375 -44.28 5.13 -31.91
N ARG A 376 -44.30 4.20 -32.86
CA ARG A 376 -45.37 3.19 -32.94
C ARG A 376 -45.09 2.09 -31.94
N LEU A 377 -46.09 1.71 -31.16
CA LEU A 377 -45.95 0.76 -30.07
C LEU A 377 -46.56 -0.60 -30.44
N GLN A 378 -46.01 -1.64 -29.83
CA GLN A 378 -46.67 -2.91 -29.56
C GLN A 378 -46.61 -3.13 -28.05
N VAL A 379 -47.76 -2.99 -27.39
CA VAL A 379 -47.92 -3.25 -25.94
C VAL A 379 -48.09 -4.75 -25.71
#